data_AF-A0A4Q0IV68-F1
#
_entry.id   AF-A0A4Q0IV68-F1
#
_cell.length_a   1.000
_cell.length_b   1.000
_cell.length_c   1.000
_cell.angle_alpha   90.00
_cell.angle_beta   90.00
_cell.angle_gamma   90.00
#
_symmetry.space_group_name_H-M   'P 1'
#
loop_
_entity.id
_entity.type
_entity.pdbx_description
1 polymer ?
#
loop_
_entity_poly.entity_id
_entity_poly.type
_entity_poly.pdbx_seq_one_letter_code
_entity_poly.pdbx_strand_id
1 'polypeptide(L)'
;MNQNSYRGGRHKKADPSTAFRCSVNFTASEQSKLLSMQEQSGIESLSAFIKMQIFGKPFKVHVVDDNSRIFIDRLSNMNNHYREIRISYNLMLTTLRENFNEKKAMAALYKIEKMTIELVKLNREIVALAKDFDERWLRKSP
;
A
#
# COMPACT_ATOMS: atom_id res chain seq x y z
N MET A 1 -55.46 41.70 32.10
CA MET A 1 -55.44 40.61 33.10
C MET A 1 -54.24 39.69 32.83
N ASN A 2 -53.31 39.73 33.78
CA ASN A 2 -52.22 38.81 34.15
C ASN A 2 -51.65 37.74 33.20
N GLN A 3 -50.34 37.95 32.93
CA GLN A 3 -49.19 37.03 32.99
C GLN A 3 -49.44 35.53 33.22
N ASN A 4 -48.71 34.69 32.46
CA ASN A 4 -47.80 33.69 33.03
C ASN A 4 -46.82 33.17 31.97
N SER A 5 -45.67 33.84 31.81
CA SER A 5 -44.51 33.23 31.14
C SER A 5 -43.87 32.24 32.11
N TYR A 6 -44.16 30.95 31.96
CA TYR A 6 -43.43 29.90 32.67
C TYR A 6 -41.93 30.00 32.33
N ARG A 7 -41.15 30.62 33.22
CA ARG A 7 -39.68 30.60 33.21
C ARG A 7 -39.19 29.47 34.13
N GLY A 8 -39.59 28.25 33.80
CA GLY A 8 -39.20 27.05 34.53
C GLY A 8 -38.88 25.94 33.55
N GLY A 9 -37.61 25.83 33.15
CA GLY A 9 -37.12 24.77 32.27
C GLY A 9 -35.80 25.13 31.62
N ARG A 10 -34.93 24.14 31.42
CA ARG A 10 -33.66 24.32 30.71
C ARG A 10 -33.94 24.82 29.29
N HIS A 11 -33.32 25.93 28.89
CA HIS A 11 -33.36 26.40 27.51
C HIS A 11 -32.98 25.26 26.55
N LYS A 12 -33.79 25.04 25.51
CA LYS A 12 -33.49 24.07 24.46
C LYS A 12 -32.16 24.49 23.81
N LYS A 13 -31.19 23.57 23.75
CA LYS A 13 -29.91 23.83 23.08
C LYS A 13 -30.20 24.11 21.60
N ALA A 14 -29.53 25.13 21.05
CA ALA A 14 -29.73 25.62 19.69
C ALA A 14 -29.38 24.60 18.59
N ASP A 15 -28.75 23.49 18.98
CA ASP A 15 -28.40 22.37 18.13
C ASP A 15 -28.62 21.09 18.97
N PRO A 16 -29.38 20.07 18.51
CA PRO A 16 -29.43 18.79 19.19
C PRO A 16 -28.10 18.07 18.99
N SER A 17 -27.04 18.55 19.65
CA SER A 17 -25.63 18.18 19.43
C SER A 17 -25.29 16.70 19.67
N THR A 18 -26.28 15.89 20.03
CA THR A 18 -26.21 14.47 20.34
C THR A 18 -27.49 13.76 19.87
N ALA A 19 -27.82 13.87 18.58
CA ALA A 19 -28.96 13.16 17.99
C ALA A 19 -28.72 11.63 17.86
N PHE A 20 -27.45 11.21 17.81
CA PHE A 20 -27.07 9.81 17.59
C PHE A 20 -26.01 9.36 18.60
N ARG A 21 -26.16 8.14 19.11
CA ARG A 21 -25.22 7.50 20.04
C ARG A 21 -24.78 6.15 19.49
N CYS A 22 -23.47 5.91 19.48
CA CYS A 22 -22.86 4.59 19.30
C CYS A 22 -22.42 4.05 20.66
N SER A 23 -22.75 2.78 20.95
CA SER A 23 -22.24 2.07 22.13
C SER A 23 -21.21 1.03 21.66
N VAL A 24 -20.10 0.93 22.39
CA VAL A 24 -19.03 -0.03 22.14
C VAL A 24 -18.79 -0.78 23.45
N ASN A 25 -18.71 -2.11 23.38
CA ASN A 25 -18.42 -2.94 24.55
C ASN A 25 -16.90 -3.12 24.65
N PHE A 26 -16.37 -2.93 25.85
CA PHE A 26 -14.96 -3.13 26.17
C PHE A 26 -14.81 -4.26 27.19
N THR A 27 -13.76 -5.05 27.03
CA THR A 27 -13.25 -5.89 28.12
C THR A 27 -12.64 -5.01 29.21
N ALA A 28 -12.45 -5.56 30.42
CA ALA A 28 -11.87 -4.80 31.53
C ALA A 28 -10.47 -4.24 31.23
N SER A 29 -9.66 -4.98 30.46
CA SER A 29 -8.32 -4.54 30.04
C SER A 29 -8.37 -3.40 29.02
N GLU A 30 -9.26 -3.50 28.03
CA GLU A 30 -9.46 -2.44 27.03
C GLU A 30 -9.99 -1.16 27.65
N GLN A 31 -10.94 -1.26 28.57
CA GLN A 31 -11.48 -0.11 29.32
C GLN A 31 -10.39 0.60 30.12
N SER A 32 -9.55 -0.16 30.83
CA SER A 32 -8.44 0.40 31.62
C SER A 32 -7.43 1.14 30.73
N LYS A 33 -7.12 0.57 29.57
CA LYS A 33 -6.23 1.19 28.58
C LYS A 33 -6.83 2.48 28.02
N LEU A 34 -8.12 2.49 27.68
CA LEU A 34 -8.82 3.66 27.17
C LEU A 34 -8.78 4.84 28.17
N LEU A 35 -9.04 4.56 29.44
CA LEU A 35 -8.99 5.58 30.51
C LEU A 35 -7.57 6.13 30.70
N SER A 36 -6.55 5.28 30.68
CA SER A 36 -5.15 5.72 30.75
C SER A 36 -4.76 6.61 29.57
N MET A 37 -5.21 6.29 28.36
CA MET A 37 -4.98 7.12 27.18
C MET A 37 -5.71 8.47 27.28
N GLN A 38 -6.92 8.50 27.84
CA GLN A 38 -7.65 9.75 28.08
C GLN A 38 -6.88 10.64 29.07
N GLU A 39 -6.43 10.08 30.19
CA GLU A 39 -5.68 10.81 31.21
C GLU A 39 -4.39 11.43 30.64
N GLN A 40 -3.64 10.67 29.84
CA GLN A 40 -2.44 11.16 29.15
C GLN A 40 -2.74 12.29 28.16
N SER A 41 -3.93 12.30 27.55
CA SER A 41 -4.32 13.34 26.60
C SER A 41 -4.75 14.67 27.24
N GLY A 42 -5.05 14.67 28.56
CA GLY A 42 -5.55 15.85 29.28
C GLY A 42 -6.99 16.25 28.94
N ILE A 43 -7.73 15.45 28.16
CA ILE A 43 -9.12 15.73 27.79
C ILE A 43 -10.07 15.24 28.89
N GLU A 44 -10.83 16.17 29.48
CA GLU A 44 -11.72 15.87 30.61
C GLU A 44 -12.89 14.94 30.26
N SER A 45 -13.43 15.04 29.03
CA SER A 45 -14.56 14.21 28.60
C SER A 45 -14.08 13.01 27.80
N LEU A 46 -14.37 11.80 28.30
CA LEU A 46 -14.10 10.55 27.57
C LEU A 46 -14.73 10.54 26.18
N SER A 47 -15.94 11.08 26.02
CA SER A 47 -16.60 11.18 24.72
C SER A 47 -15.88 12.15 23.76
N ALA A 48 -15.35 13.26 24.28
CA ALA A 48 -14.56 14.19 23.47
C ALA A 48 -13.23 13.57 23.06
N PHE A 49 -12.57 12.84 23.97
CA PHE A 49 -11.35 12.09 23.69
C PHE A 49 -11.56 11.04 22.59
N ILE A 50 -12.63 10.25 22.69
CA ILE A 50 -12.98 9.25 21.66
C ILE A 50 -13.25 9.91 20.31
N LYS A 51 -14.01 11.03 20.28
CA LYS A 51 -14.25 11.77 19.02
C LYS A 51 -12.97 12.32 18.42
N MET A 52 -12.06 12.87 19.24
CA MET A 52 -10.75 13.32 18.79
C MET A 52 -9.94 12.15 18.23
N GLN A 53 -9.96 10.98 18.86
CA GLN A 53 -9.18 9.85 18.37
C GLN A 53 -9.73 9.29 17.05
N ILE A 54 -11.06 9.27 16.88
CA ILE A 54 -11.72 8.77 15.67
C ILE A 54 -11.64 9.78 14.51
N PHE A 55 -11.84 11.07 14.77
CA PHE A 55 -11.98 12.11 13.74
C PHE A 55 -10.82 13.11 13.68
N GLY A 56 -9.91 13.10 14.66
CA GLY A 56 -8.75 13.99 14.69
C GLY A 56 -7.62 13.55 13.77
N LYS A 57 -7.70 12.34 13.21
CA LYS A 57 -6.80 11.87 12.14
C LYS A 57 -7.61 11.66 10.87
N PRO A 58 -7.07 12.00 9.68
CA PRO A 58 -7.74 11.72 8.43
C PRO A 58 -7.96 10.20 8.30
N PHE A 59 -9.22 9.82 8.06
CA PHE A 59 -9.59 8.42 7.83
C PHE A 59 -9.09 8.00 6.45
N LYS A 60 -7.93 7.34 6.41
CA LYS A 60 -7.33 6.84 5.17
C LYS A 60 -7.71 5.38 4.98
N VAL A 61 -8.62 5.12 4.05
CA VAL A 61 -8.93 3.76 3.59
C VAL A 61 -7.87 3.35 2.58
N HIS A 62 -7.08 2.34 2.92
CA HIS A 62 -6.21 1.67 1.96
C HIS A 62 -7.00 0.54 1.30
N VAL A 63 -7.52 0.79 0.09
CA VAL A 63 -8.04 -0.29 -0.76
C VAL A 63 -6.83 -0.96 -1.39
N VAL A 64 -6.42 -2.09 -0.83
CA VAL A 64 -5.36 -2.91 -1.41
C VAL A 64 -6.01 -3.84 -2.42
N ASP A 65 -5.77 -3.59 -3.71
CA ASP A 65 -6.08 -4.56 -4.76
C ASP A 65 -5.02 -5.66 -4.73
N ASP A 66 -5.39 -6.82 -4.21
CA ASP A 66 -4.50 -7.99 -4.10
C ASP A 66 -3.93 -8.40 -5.47
N ASN A 67 -4.67 -8.17 -6.56
CA ASN A 67 -4.21 -8.48 -7.91
C ASN A 67 -3.04 -7.59 -8.32
N SER A 68 -3.13 -6.28 -8.05
CA SER A 68 -2.03 -5.34 -8.28
C SER A 68 -0.79 -5.70 -7.47
N ARG A 69 -0.95 -6.14 -6.21
CA ARG A 69 0.17 -6.62 -5.39
C ARG A 69 0.84 -7.85 -6.00
N ILE A 70 0.04 -8.87 -6.36
CA ILE A 70 0.54 -10.10 -7.00
C ILE A 70 1.26 -9.78 -8.32
N PHE A 71 0.74 -8.83 -9.09
CA PHE A 71 1.35 -8.39 -10.34
C PHE A 71 2.73 -7.74 -10.10
N ILE A 72 2.83 -6.80 -9.16
CA ILE A 72 4.10 -6.15 -8.80
C ILE A 72 5.12 -7.17 -8.29
N ASP A 73 4.70 -8.11 -7.43
CA ASP A 73 5.57 -9.15 -6.89
C ASP A 73 6.11 -10.04 -8.03
N ARG A 74 5.26 -10.43 -8.99
CA ARG A 74 5.68 -11.19 -10.18
C ARG A 74 6.67 -10.42 -11.05
N LEU A 75 6.43 -9.12 -11.27
CA LEU A 75 7.32 -8.26 -12.05
C LEU A 75 8.68 -8.09 -11.37
N SER A 76 8.69 -7.91 -10.04
CA SER A 76 9.91 -7.84 -9.24
C SER A 76 10.72 -9.14 -9.30
N ASN A 77 10.04 -10.30 -9.21
CA ASN A 77 10.69 -11.60 -9.32
C ASN A 77 11.30 -11.82 -10.71
N MET A 78 10.62 -11.37 -11.77
CA MET A 78 11.17 -11.40 -13.12
C MET A 78 12.46 -10.57 -13.22
N ASN A 79 12.53 -9.40 -12.57
CA ASN A 79 13.76 -8.59 -12.49
C ASN A 79 14.92 -9.30 -11.76
N ASN A 80 14.61 -10.06 -10.70
CA ASN A 80 15.63 -10.87 -10.03
C ASN A 80 16.19 -11.95 -10.96
N HIS A 81 15.33 -12.64 -11.71
CA HIS A 81 15.76 -13.62 -12.70
C HIS A 81 16.65 -13.00 -13.79
N TYR A 82 16.35 -11.78 -14.26
CA TYR A 82 17.25 -11.08 -15.18
C TYR A 82 18.65 -10.85 -14.59
N ARG A 83 18.72 -10.46 -13.32
CA ARG A 83 20.01 -10.25 -12.65
C ARG A 83 20.80 -11.55 -12.51
N GLU A 84 20.13 -12.65 -12.19
CA GLU A 84 20.74 -13.99 -12.12
C GLU A 84 21.28 -14.42 -13.48
N ILE A 85 20.49 -14.27 -14.55
CA ILE A 85 20.93 -14.56 -15.92
C ILE A 85 22.17 -13.74 -16.26
N ARG A 86 22.20 -12.45 -15.92
CA ARG A 86 23.36 -11.58 -16.15
C ARG A 86 24.62 -12.08 -15.44
N ILE A 87 24.51 -12.47 -14.17
CA ILE A 87 25.64 -12.96 -13.38
C ILE A 87 26.16 -14.27 -13.96
N SER A 88 25.26 -15.23 -14.21
CA SER A 88 25.58 -16.53 -14.80
C SER A 88 26.21 -16.37 -16.19
N TYR A 89 25.73 -15.42 -16.99
CA TYR A 89 26.31 -15.11 -18.28
C TYR A 89 27.76 -14.60 -18.17
N ASN A 90 27.99 -13.62 -17.30
CA ASN A 90 29.33 -13.07 -17.08
C ASN A 90 30.32 -14.13 -16.57
N LEU A 91 29.85 -15.02 -15.69
CA LEU A 91 30.64 -16.16 -15.23
C LEU A 91 30.98 -17.09 -16.39
N MET A 92 30.01 -17.47 -17.21
CA MET A 92 30.23 -18.32 -18.38
C MET A 92 31.25 -17.71 -19.35
N LEU A 93 31.17 -16.39 -19.62
CA LEU A 93 32.15 -15.70 -20.46
C LEU A 93 33.56 -15.74 -19.87
N THR A 94 33.67 -15.50 -18.56
CA THR A 94 34.96 -15.54 -17.84
C THR A 94 35.56 -16.95 -17.93
N THR A 95 34.75 -17.98 -17.66
CA THR A 95 35.17 -19.39 -17.77
C THR A 95 35.56 -19.78 -19.21
N LEU A 96 34.82 -19.30 -20.22
CA LEU A 96 35.15 -19.53 -21.63
C LEU A 96 36.46 -18.88 -22.03
N ARG A 97 36.71 -17.64 -21.59
CA ARG A 97 37.96 -16.91 -21.84
C ARG A 97 39.17 -17.62 -21.23
N GLU A 98 39.01 -18.20 -20.04
CA GLU A 98 40.11 -18.78 -19.27
C GLU A 98 40.40 -20.24 -19.64
N ASN A 99 39.40 -21.02 -20.06
CA ASN A 99 39.53 -22.49 -20.21
C ASN A 99 39.40 -23.05 -21.63
N PHE A 100 39.07 -22.24 -22.66
CA PHE A 100 38.85 -22.73 -24.03
C PHE A 100 39.89 -22.22 -25.05
N ASN A 101 40.04 -22.97 -26.16
CA ASN A 101 40.68 -22.44 -27.35
C ASN A 101 39.83 -21.31 -27.96
N GLU A 102 40.51 -20.28 -28.46
CA GLU A 102 39.94 -19.01 -28.93
C GLU A 102 38.79 -19.17 -29.94
N LYS A 103 38.88 -20.09 -30.91
CA LYS A 103 37.81 -20.34 -31.90
C LYS A 103 36.52 -20.86 -31.25
N LYS A 104 36.62 -21.74 -30.24
CA LYS A 104 35.46 -22.29 -29.54
C LYS A 104 34.84 -21.26 -28.59
N ALA A 105 35.68 -20.45 -27.94
CA ALA A 105 35.21 -19.34 -27.10
C ALA A 105 34.44 -18.30 -27.93
N MET A 106 34.93 -17.93 -29.11
CA MET A 106 34.24 -16.98 -29.99
C MET A 106 32.90 -17.50 -30.51
N ALA A 107 32.82 -18.76 -30.94
CA ALA A 107 31.56 -19.34 -31.39
C ALA A 107 30.49 -19.35 -30.26
N ALA A 108 30.90 -19.62 -29.02
CA ALA A 108 30.03 -19.56 -27.86
C ALA A 108 29.60 -18.11 -27.55
N LEU A 109 30.52 -17.15 -27.60
CA LEU A 109 30.25 -15.72 -27.41
C LEU A 109 29.16 -15.21 -28.37
N TYR A 110 29.32 -15.44 -29.68
CA TYR A 110 28.34 -15.01 -30.68
C TYR A 110 26.95 -15.62 -30.46
N LYS A 111 26.90 -16.90 -30.06
CA LYS A 111 25.63 -17.59 -29.78
C LYS A 111 24.90 -16.92 -28.62
N ILE A 112 25.61 -16.54 -27.56
CA ILE A 112 24.97 -15.92 -26.41
C ILE A 112 24.66 -14.44 -26.64
N GLU A 113 25.48 -13.73 -27.39
CA GLU A 113 25.17 -12.37 -27.85
C GLU A 113 23.80 -12.36 -28.57
N LYS A 114 23.59 -13.30 -29.50
CA LYS A 114 22.30 -13.44 -30.20
C LYS A 114 21.13 -13.71 -29.24
N MET A 115 21.29 -14.64 -28.30
CA MET A 115 20.24 -14.94 -27.30
C MET A 115 19.94 -13.72 -26.40
N THR A 116 20.95 -12.92 -26.09
CA THR A 116 20.80 -11.72 -25.25
C THR A 116 20.04 -10.63 -26.01
N ILE A 117 20.28 -10.47 -27.30
CA ILE A 117 19.51 -9.56 -28.16
C ILE A 117 18.03 -9.98 -28.20
N GLU A 118 17.73 -11.27 -28.36
CA GLU A 118 16.37 -11.80 -28.34
C GLU A 118 15.69 -11.57 -26.98
N LEU A 119 16.41 -11.80 -25.87
CA LEU A 119 15.92 -11.55 -24.52
C LEU A 119 15.57 -10.07 -24.29
N VAL A 120 16.41 -9.15 -24.77
CA VAL A 120 16.15 -7.70 -24.65
C VAL A 120 14.92 -7.30 -25.46
N LYS A 121 14.69 -7.89 -26.64
CA LYS A 121 13.47 -7.64 -27.43
C LYS A 121 12.22 -8.11 -26.70
N LEU A 122 12.22 -9.34 -26.20
CA LEU A 122 11.11 -9.89 -25.41
C LEU A 122 10.80 -9.02 -24.19
N ASN A 123 11.83 -8.56 -23.47
CA ASN A 123 11.65 -7.68 -22.32
C ASN A 123 10.96 -6.36 -22.70
N ARG A 124 11.37 -5.74 -23.81
CA ARG A 124 10.70 -4.52 -24.31
C ARG A 124 9.22 -4.74 -24.61
N GLU A 125 8.85 -5.90 -25.16
CA GLU A 125 7.45 -6.27 -25.41
C GLU A 125 6.68 -6.45 -24.10
N ILE A 126 7.26 -7.12 -23.11
CA ILE A 126 6.65 -7.29 -21.78
C ILE A 126 6.43 -5.93 -21.10
N VAL A 127 7.43 -5.03 -21.16
CA VAL A 127 7.32 -3.68 -20.60
C VAL A 127 6.25 -2.86 -21.32
N ALA A 128 6.12 -2.99 -22.64
CA ALA A 128 5.07 -2.33 -23.40
C ALA A 128 3.67 -2.85 -22.98
N LEU A 129 3.50 -4.17 -22.89
CA LEU A 129 2.24 -4.78 -22.44
C LEU A 129 1.88 -4.36 -21.01
N ALA A 130 2.87 -4.24 -20.11
CA ALA A 130 2.65 -3.75 -18.75
C ALA A 130 2.18 -2.29 -18.74
N LYS A 131 2.79 -1.42 -19.56
CA LYS A 131 2.35 -0.02 -19.70
C LYS A 131 0.92 0.08 -20.25
N ASP A 132 0.60 -0.70 -21.28
CA ASP A 132 -0.76 -0.74 -21.85
C ASP A 132 -1.79 -1.19 -20.79
N PHE A 133 -1.41 -2.13 -19.92
CA PHE A 133 -2.24 -2.56 -18.81
C PHE A 133 -2.45 -1.43 -17.80
N ASP A 134 -1.36 -0.76 -17.38
CA ASP A 134 -1.42 0.37 -16.43
C ASP A 134 -2.30 1.51 -16.98
N GLU A 135 -2.16 1.87 -18.26
CA GLU A 135 -3.00 2.90 -18.90
C GLU A 135 -4.49 2.52 -18.91
N ARG A 136 -4.81 1.26 -19.22
CA ARG A 136 -6.19 0.75 -19.21
C ARG A 136 -6.76 0.68 -17.79
N TRP A 137 -5.93 0.37 -16.80
CA TRP A 137 -6.33 0.34 -15.40
C TRP A 137 -6.57 1.76 -14.85
N LEU A 138 -5.67 2.70 -15.14
CA LEU A 138 -5.80 4.11 -14.75
C LEU A 138 -7.04 4.77 -15.35
N ARG A 139 -7.47 4.40 -16.58
CA ARG A 139 -8.73 4.88 -17.16
C ARG A 139 -10.00 4.28 -16.53
N LYS A 140 -9.90 3.20 -15.75
CA LYS A 140 -11.04 2.55 -15.07
C LYS A 140 -11.18 2.95 -13.60
N SER A 141 -10.16 3.57 -13.00
CA SER A 141 -10.28 4.16 -11.67
C SER A 141 -11.02 5.51 -11.74
N PRO A 142 -12.05 5.74 -10.91
CA PRO A 142 -12.76 7.02 -10.84
C PRO A 142 -11.92 8.16 -10.27
#